data_AF-A0A4Q5QYU9-F1
#
_entry.id   AF-A0A4Q5QYU9-F1
#
_cell.length_a   1.000
_cell.length_b   1.000
_cell.length_c   1.000
_cell.angle_alpha   90.00
_cell.angle_beta   90.00
_cell.angle_gamma   90.00
#
_symmetry.space_group_name_H-M   'P 1'
#
loop_
_entity.id
_entity.type
_entity.pdbx_description
1 polymer ?
#
loop_
_entity_poly.entity_id
_entity_poly.type
_entity_poly.pdbx_seq_one_letter_code
_entity_poly.pdbx_strand_id
1 'polypeptide(L)'
;MTYHAPRSTMLPATTTTARSSLPQLLGSLAHLRTALADKQALIRRVEADWVADAERETARHIPKHVQIDDRSTWDGPTFARYMSEAERIEPSFKPRLRRLLAEVDALERLLSPSAAPVRHAA
;
A
#
# COMPACT_ATOMS: atom_id res chain seq x y z
N MET A 1 55.95 -31.59 -44.25
CA MET A 1 56.25 -30.46 -43.34
C MET A 1 55.08 -29.51 -43.37
N THR A 2 54.23 -29.51 -42.33
CA THR A 2 53.26 -28.43 -42.11
C THR A 2 52.88 -28.43 -40.63
N TYR A 3 53.24 -27.35 -39.94
CA TYR A 3 52.94 -27.08 -38.54
C TYR A 3 51.49 -26.59 -38.40
N HIS A 4 50.72 -27.12 -37.44
CA HIS A 4 49.47 -26.51 -36.98
C HIS A 4 49.68 -25.89 -35.59
N ALA A 5 49.58 -24.56 -35.53
CA ALA A 5 49.52 -23.78 -34.29
C ALA A 5 48.08 -23.75 -33.73
N PRO A 6 47.90 -23.67 -32.40
CA PRO A 6 46.58 -23.64 -31.77
C PRO A 6 45.94 -22.24 -31.85
N ARG A 7 44.68 -22.18 -32.32
CA ARG A 7 43.84 -20.97 -32.24
C ARG A 7 43.05 -21.01 -30.93
N SER A 8 43.56 -20.32 -29.92
CA SER A 8 42.80 -19.95 -28.73
C SER A 8 41.77 -18.88 -29.12
N THR A 9 40.50 -19.27 -29.20
CA THR A 9 39.39 -18.32 -29.30
C THR A 9 39.00 -17.91 -27.89
N MET A 10 39.63 -16.85 -27.36
CA MET A 10 39.12 -16.17 -26.17
C MET A 10 37.83 -15.45 -26.55
N LEU A 11 36.70 -15.91 -26.03
CA LEU A 11 35.45 -15.17 -26.03
C LEU A 11 35.59 -13.97 -25.07
N PRO A 12 35.27 -12.74 -25.49
CA PRO A 12 35.20 -11.63 -24.56
C PRO A 12 33.99 -11.82 -23.64
N ALA A 13 34.27 -11.96 -22.35
CA ALA A 13 33.27 -11.86 -21.30
C ALA A 13 32.76 -10.42 -21.24
N THR A 14 31.61 -10.13 -21.86
CA THR A 14 30.85 -8.92 -21.56
C THR A 14 30.01 -9.17 -20.31
N THR A 15 30.67 -9.17 -19.15
CA THR A 15 30.00 -8.90 -17.88
C THR A 15 29.66 -7.42 -17.87
N THR A 16 28.50 -7.07 -18.41
CA THR A 16 27.87 -5.76 -18.22
C THR A 16 27.53 -5.63 -16.73
N THR A 17 28.48 -5.15 -15.94
CA THR A 17 28.23 -4.68 -14.58
C THR A 17 27.36 -3.45 -14.68
N ALA A 18 26.05 -3.60 -14.40
CA ALA A 18 25.14 -2.48 -14.21
C ALA A 18 25.61 -1.69 -12.97
N ARG A 19 26.51 -0.73 -13.19
CA ARG A 19 27.03 0.16 -12.17
C ARG A 19 25.99 1.28 -11.99
N SER A 20 24.92 0.99 -11.26
CA SER A 20 23.92 2.00 -10.89
C SER A 20 24.62 3.12 -10.12
N SER A 21 24.55 4.34 -10.64
CA SER A 21 25.19 5.49 -10.00
C SER A 21 24.43 5.88 -8.71
N LEU A 22 25.17 6.24 -7.65
CA LEU A 22 24.58 6.64 -6.36
C LEU A 22 23.50 7.74 -6.47
N PRO A 23 23.64 8.78 -7.33
CA PRO A 23 22.59 9.79 -7.50
C PRO A 23 21.27 9.22 -8.04
N GLN A 24 21.33 8.24 -8.95
CA GLN A 24 20.14 7.57 -9.48
C GLN A 24 19.45 6.71 -8.41
N LEU A 25 20.23 6.05 -7.56
CA LEU A 25 19.70 5.26 -6.44
C LEU A 25 19.01 6.16 -5.41
N LEU A 26 19.64 7.27 -5.01
CA LEU A 26 19.06 8.25 -4.08
C LEU A 26 17.78 8.88 -4.64
N GLY A 27 17.78 9.21 -5.94
CA GLY A 27 16.59 9.65 -6.66
C GLY A 27 15.47 8.61 -6.56
N SER A 28 15.75 7.35 -6.88
CA SER A 28 14.76 6.26 -6.81
C SER A 28 14.17 6.08 -5.41
N LEU A 29 15.00 6.11 -4.36
CA LEU A 29 14.55 5.98 -2.97
C LEU A 29 13.65 7.16 -2.54
N ALA A 30 13.97 8.39 -2.95
CA ALA A 30 13.14 9.55 -2.66
C ALA A 30 11.75 9.46 -3.34
N HIS A 31 11.72 8.99 -4.59
CA HIS A 31 10.45 8.76 -5.31
C HIS A 31 9.61 7.67 -4.63
N LEU A 32 10.23 6.56 -4.22
CA LEU A 32 9.53 5.48 -3.52
C LEU A 32 8.94 5.93 -2.18
N ARG A 33 9.68 6.72 -1.39
CA ARG A 33 9.18 7.29 -0.13
C ARG A 33 8.02 8.25 -0.34
N THR A 34 8.09 9.08 -1.38
CA THR A 34 7.02 10.02 -1.75
C THR A 34 5.76 9.23 -2.14
N ALA A 35 5.91 8.23 -3.01
CA ALA A 35 4.81 7.36 -3.40
C ALA A 35 4.18 6.64 -2.19
N LEU A 36 4.98 6.16 -1.24
CA LEU A 36 4.47 5.53 -0.02
C LEU A 36 3.62 6.51 0.81
N ALA A 37 4.13 7.73 1.03
CA ALA A 37 3.41 8.77 1.76
C ALA A 37 2.08 9.14 1.07
N ASP A 38 2.08 9.25 -0.26
CA ASP A 38 0.89 9.53 -1.05
C ASP A 38 -0.16 8.42 -0.92
N LYS A 39 0.27 7.15 -0.95
CA LYS A 39 -0.65 6.01 -0.78
C LYS A 39 -1.22 5.96 0.63
N GLN A 40 -0.42 6.20 1.66
CA GLN A 40 -0.90 6.29 3.03
C GLN A 40 -1.89 7.45 3.22
N ALA A 41 -1.65 8.60 2.59
CA ALA A 41 -2.60 9.71 2.58
C ALA A 41 -3.91 9.34 1.88
N LEU A 42 -3.82 8.59 0.78
CA LEU A 42 -5.00 8.12 0.06
C LEU A 42 -5.81 7.10 0.86
N ILE A 43 -5.17 6.21 1.62
CA ILE A 43 -5.84 5.29 2.54
C ILE A 43 -6.64 6.09 3.57
N ARG A 44 -6.00 7.03 4.27
CA ARG A 44 -6.67 7.89 5.26
C ARG A 44 -7.87 8.63 4.66
N ARG A 45 -7.75 9.10 3.42
CA ARG A 45 -8.86 9.75 2.71
C ARG A 45 -10.02 8.79 2.46
N VAL A 46 -9.74 7.57 2.00
CA VAL A 46 -10.78 6.55 1.75
C VAL A 46 -11.45 6.12 3.06
N GLU A 47 -10.69 5.98 4.14
CA GLU A 47 -11.23 5.70 5.48
C GLU A 47 -12.12 6.84 5.98
N ALA A 48 -11.71 8.10 5.79
CA ALA A 48 -12.52 9.26 6.15
C ALA A 48 -13.80 9.33 5.31
N ASP A 49 -13.72 9.06 4.01
CA ASP A 49 -14.89 9.01 3.12
C ASP A 49 -15.88 7.90 3.58
N TRP A 50 -15.36 6.74 3.99
CA TRP A 50 -16.19 5.64 4.52
C TRP A 50 -16.90 6.05 5.81
N VAL A 51 -16.18 6.62 6.77
CA VAL A 51 -16.75 7.11 8.03
C VAL A 51 -17.82 8.17 7.78
N ALA A 52 -17.52 9.16 6.93
CA ALA A 52 -18.46 10.23 6.62
C ALA A 52 -19.74 9.72 5.94
N ASP A 53 -19.61 8.74 5.03
CA ASP A 53 -20.77 8.11 4.41
C ASP A 53 -21.58 7.30 5.43
N ALA A 54 -20.95 6.55 6.35
CA ALA A 54 -21.63 5.81 7.41
C ALA A 54 -22.38 6.76 8.37
N GLU A 55 -21.73 7.85 8.79
CA GLU A 55 -22.33 8.89 9.63
C GLU A 55 -23.52 9.54 8.94
N ARG A 56 -23.40 9.89 7.65
CA ARG A 56 -24.50 10.45 6.87
C ARG A 56 -25.69 9.52 6.75
N GLU A 57 -25.47 8.22 6.52
CA GLU A 57 -26.55 7.24 6.46
C GLU A 57 -27.19 7.03 7.84
N THR A 58 -26.39 6.98 8.90
CA THR A 58 -26.88 6.89 10.28
C THR A 58 -27.74 8.10 10.65
N ALA A 59 -27.30 9.31 10.30
CA ALA A 59 -28.00 10.56 10.56
C ALA A 59 -29.43 10.60 9.99
N ARG A 60 -29.71 9.86 8.90
CA ARG A 60 -31.05 9.77 8.30
C ARG A 60 -32.05 9.02 9.17
N HIS A 61 -31.56 8.22 10.13
CA HIS A 61 -32.36 7.27 10.88
C HIS A 61 -32.40 7.53 12.39
N ILE A 62 -31.68 8.55 12.86
CA ILE A 62 -31.61 8.91 14.29
C ILE A 62 -32.46 10.14 14.62
N PRO A 63 -32.91 10.29 15.88
CA PRO A 63 -33.63 11.47 16.33
C PRO A 63 -32.80 12.76 16.20
N LYS A 64 -33.44 13.88 15.88
CA LYS A 64 -32.79 15.19 15.69
C LYS A 64 -32.01 15.75 16.89
N HIS A 65 -32.22 15.21 18.08
CA HIS A 65 -31.51 15.65 19.29
C HIS A 65 -30.13 14.98 19.45
N VAL A 66 -29.85 13.92 18.68
CA VAL A 66 -28.55 13.25 18.67
C VAL A 66 -27.63 13.98 17.69
N GLN A 67 -26.46 14.39 18.15
CA GLN A 67 -25.46 15.03 17.29
C GLN A 67 -24.57 13.95 16.67
N ILE A 68 -24.77 13.68 15.37
CA ILE A 68 -23.99 12.65 14.68
C ILE A 68 -22.49 12.96 14.70
N ASP A 69 -22.11 14.23 14.64
CA ASP A 69 -20.72 14.68 14.61
C ASP A 69 -20.03 14.59 16.00
N ASP A 70 -20.80 14.45 17.09
CA ASP A 70 -20.28 14.27 18.44
C ASP A 70 -20.57 12.86 18.96
N ARG A 71 -19.60 11.97 18.76
CA ARG A 71 -19.69 10.56 19.18
C ARG A 71 -19.82 10.38 20.69
N SER A 72 -19.49 11.39 21.50
CA SER A 72 -19.71 11.32 22.95
C SER A 72 -21.20 11.35 23.34
N THR A 73 -22.06 11.81 22.42
CA THR A 73 -23.52 11.87 22.60
C THR A 73 -24.24 10.60 22.16
N TRP A 74 -23.52 9.65 21.56
CA TRP A 74 -24.13 8.45 21.00
C TRP A 74 -24.52 7.48 22.11
N ASP A 75 -25.80 7.11 22.13
CA ASP A 75 -26.27 5.99 22.93
C ASP A 75 -25.95 4.65 22.25
N GLY A 76 -26.10 3.55 22.98
CA GLY A 76 -25.87 2.20 22.45
C GLY A 76 -26.65 1.92 21.14
N PRO A 77 -27.94 2.27 21.04
CA PRO A 77 -28.70 2.15 19.80
C PRO A 77 -28.14 2.95 18.62
N THR A 78 -27.70 4.19 18.85
CA THR A 78 -27.07 5.03 17.81
C THR A 78 -25.77 4.40 17.33
N PHE A 79 -24.92 3.94 18.24
CA PHE A 79 -23.69 3.25 17.89
C PHE A 79 -23.94 1.96 17.10
N ALA A 80 -24.93 1.15 17.52
CA ALA A 80 -25.28 -0.08 16.81
C ALA A 80 -25.79 0.20 15.38
N ARG A 81 -26.57 1.27 15.19
CA ARG A 81 -27.00 1.72 13.86
C ARG A 81 -25.82 2.16 13.01
N TYR A 82 -24.91 2.96 13.58
CA TYR A 82 -23.68 3.35 12.89
C TYR A 82 -22.88 2.14 12.42
N MET A 83 -22.67 1.15 13.28
CA MET A 83 -21.97 -0.07 12.92
C MET A 83 -22.68 -0.82 11.78
N SER A 84 -24.01 -0.93 11.84
CA SER A 84 -24.79 -1.57 10.77
C SER A 84 -24.69 -0.83 9.43
N GLU A 85 -24.73 0.50 9.43
CA GLU A 85 -24.56 1.29 8.20
C GLU A 85 -23.13 1.20 7.66
N ALA A 86 -22.13 1.25 8.54
CA ALA A 86 -20.72 1.10 8.16
C ALA A 86 -20.45 -0.25 7.49
N GLU A 87 -21.00 -1.34 8.04
CA GLU A 87 -20.94 -2.69 7.43
C GLU A 87 -21.68 -2.74 6.09
N ARG A 88 -22.86 -2.12 5.99
CA ARG A 88 -23.66 -2.12 4.76
C ARG A 88 -22.93 -1.45 3.60
N ILE A 89 -22.21 -0.36 3.86
CA ILE A 89 -21.49 0.39 2.81
C ILE A 89 -20.05 -0.09 2.60
N GLU A 90 -19.48 -0.87 3.53
CA GLU A 90 -18.14 -1.46 3.44
C GLU A 90 -17.79 -2.02 2.04
N PRO A 91 -18.68 -2.77 1.34
CA PRO A 91 -18.36 -3.36 0.04
C PRO A 91 -17.93 -2.35 -1.02
N SER A 92 -18.31 -1.08 -0.87
CA SER A 92 -17.94 0.01 -1.80
C SER A 92 -16.53 0.56 -1.54
N PHE A 93 -16.01 0.40 -0.32
CA PHE A 93 -14.70 0.92 0.10
C PHE A 93 -13.62 -0.17 0.15
N LYS A 94 -13.99 -1.37 0.60
CA LYS A 94 -13.07 -2.49 0.86
C LYS A 94 -12.22 -2.89 -0.35
N PRO A 95 -12.73 -2.96 -1.59
CA PRO A 95 -11.88 -3.30 -2.75
C PRO A 95 -10.77 -2.27 -2.97
N ARG A 96 -11.08 -0.98 -2.82
CA ARG A 96 -10.12 0.11 -2.99
C ARG A 96 -9.08 0.11 -1.87
N LEU A 97 -9.51 -0.05 -0.61
CA LEU A 97 -8.60 -0.16 0.53
C LEU A 97 -7.65 -1.36 0.40
N ARG A 98 -8.16 -2.55 0.06
CA ARG A 98 -7.31 -3.74 -0.15
C ARG A 98 -6.25 -3.51 -1.21
N ARG A 99 -6.63 -2.88 -2.32
CA ARG A 99 -5.68 -2.53 -3.37
C ARG A 99 -4.61 -1.55 -2.88
N LEU A 100 -5.00 -0.49 -2.17
CA LEU A 100 -4.06 0.49 -1.64
C LEU A 100 -3.09 -0.11 -0.61
N LEU A 101 -3.58 -0.98 0.26
CA LEU A 101 -2.75 -1.71 1.23
C LEU A 101 -1.73 -2.60 0.52
N ALA A 102 -2.14 -3.34 -0.52
CA ALA A 102 -1.22 -4.14 -1.31
C ALA A 102 -0.16 -3.29 -2.05
N GLU A 103 -0.54 -2.09 -2.52
CA GLU A 103 0.39 -1.14 -3.13
C GLU A 103 1.40 -0.59 -2.09
N VAL A 104 0.95 -0.31 -0.86
CA VAL A 104 1.81 0.09 0.26
C VAL A 104 2.80 -1.02 0.62
N ASP A 105 2.33 -2.25 0.81
CA ASP A 105 3.19 -3.41 1.10
C ASP A 105 4.26 -3.61 0.02
N ALA A 106 3.90 -3.42 -1.26
CA ALA A 106 4.85 -3.50 -2.37
C ALA A 106 5.91 -2.40 -2.30
N LEU A 107 5.53 -1.16 -2.02
CA LEU A 107 6.46 -0.03 -1.86
C LEU A 107 7.38 -0.21 -0.65
N GLU A 108 6.86 -0.71 0.47
CA GLU A 108 7.65 -0.99 1.67
C GLU A 108 8.69 -2.08 1.42
N ARG A 109 8.34 -3.15 0.69
CA ARG A 109 9.30 -4.19 0.28
C ARG A 109 10.41 -3.66 -0.65
N LEU A 110 10.09 -2.69 -1.51
CA LEU A 110 11.09 -2.05 -2.38
C LEU A 110 12.01 -1.11 -1.58
N LEU A 111 11.50 -0.47 -0.53
CA LEU A 111 12.28 0.39 0.37
C LEU A 111 13.14 -0.40 1.36
N SER A 112 12.69 -1.59 1.74
CA SER A 112 13.38 -2.51 2.65
C SER A 112 13.67 -3.85 1.97
N PRO A 113 14.68 -3.95 1.09
CA PRO A 113 15.03 -5.20 0.40
C PRO A 113 15.59 -6.29 1.34
N SER A 114 15.61 -6.08 2.66
CA SER A 114 16.12 -7.02 3.67
C SER A 114 15.00 -7.58 4.56
N ALA A 115 13.93 -8.08 3.95
CA ALA A 115 13.05 -9.05 4.61
C ALA A 115 13.01 -10.30 3.74
N ALA A 116 14.08 -11.10 3.84
CA ALA A 116 14.08 -12.44 3.28
C ALA A 116 12.84 -13.20 3.82
N PRO A 117 12.17 -14.03 3.00
CA PRO A 117 11.12 -14.90 3.51
C PRO A 117 11.75 -15.83 4.55
N VAL A 118 11.37 -15.68 5.82
CA VAL A 118 11.60 -16.71 6.83
C VAL A 118 10.81 -17.92 6.36
N ARG A 119 11.49 -18.81 5.62
CA ARG A 119 10.98 -20.13 5.30
C ARG A 119 10.82 -20.86 6.62
N HIS A 120 9.60 -20.92 7.13
CA HIS A 120 9.24 -21.93 8.12
C HIS A 120 9.38 -23.29 7.43
N ALA A 121 10.49 -23.96 7.73
CA ALA A 121 10.62 -25.38 7.51
C ALA A 121 9.75 -26.08 8.57
N ALA A 122 8.78 -26.85 8.09
CA ALA A 122 8.14 -27.94 8.82
C ALA A 122 7.94 -29.08 7.84
#